data_AF-A0A851NQY7-F1
#
_entry.id   AF-A0A851NQY7-F1
#
_cell.length_a   1.000
_cell.length_b   1.000
_cell.length_c   1.000
_cell.angle_alpha   90.00
_cell.angle_beta   90.00
_cell.angle_gamma   90.00
#
_symmetry.space_group_name_H-M   'P 1'
#
loop_
_entity.id
_entity.type
_entity.pdbx_description
1 polymer ?
#
loop_
_entity_poly.entity_id
_entity_poly.type
_entity_poly.pdbx_seq_one_letter_code
_entity_poly.pdbx_strand_id
1 'polypeptide(L)'
;QLQENQDEIENMMNSIFKGIFVHRYRDAIAEIRAVCIEEIGVWMKMYSDAFLNDSYLKYVGWTLHDRQGEVRLKCLKALQSLYTNRELFPKLELFTNRFKDRIVSMTLDKEYDVAVEAIRLVTLILHGSEEALSNEDCENVYHLVYSAHRPVAVAAGEFLHKKLFSRHDPQAEEALAKRRGRNSPNGNLIRMLVLFFLESELHEHAAYLVDSLWESSQELLKDWECMTELLLEEPVQGEEAMSDRQESALIELMVCTIRQAAEAHPPVGRGTGKRV
;
A
#
# COMPACT_ATOMS: atom_id res chain seq x y z
N GLN A 1 -30.44 17.27 -32.69
CA GLN A 1 -30.43 15.79 -32.71
C GLN A 1 -29.43 15.17 -31.73
N LEU A 2 -28.10 15.24 -31.93
CA LEU A 2 -27.16 14.62 -30.97
C LEU A 2 -27.26 15.23 -29.56
N GLN A 3 -27.38 16.56 -29.45
CA GLN A 3 -27.57 17.23 -28.16
C GLN A 3 -28.88 16.81 -27.48
N GLU A 4 -29.99 16.79 -28.22
CA GLU A 4 -31.30 16.38 -27.69
C GLU A 4 -31.28 14.93 -27.18
N ASN A 5 -30.62 14.03 -27.91
CA ASN A 5 -30.43 12.64 -27.49
C ASN A 5 -29.57 12.56 -26.21
N GLN A 6 -28.52 13.38 -26.11
CA GLN A 6 -27.69 13.44 -24.91
C GLN A 6 -28.52 13.90 -23.71
N ASP A 7 -29.29 14.98 -23.86
CA ASP A 7 -30.14 15.54 -22.80
C ASP A 7 -31.19 14.50 -22.34
N GLU A 8 -31.75 13.72 -23.26
CA GLU A 8 -32.71 12.65 -22.94
C GLU A 8 -32.07 11.53 -22.11
N ILE A 9 -30.87 11.08 -22.48
CA ILE A 9 -30.12 10.08 -21.72
C ILE A 9 -29.70 10.62 -20.34
N GLU A 10 -29.26 11.88 -20.25
CA GLU A 10 -28.94 12.52 -18.98
C GLU A 10 -30.17 12.62 -18.06
N ASN A 11 -31.35 12.87 -18.61
CA ASN A 11 -32.61 12.86 -17.85
C ASN A 11 -32.97 11.47 -17.32
N MET A 12 -32.75 10.41 -18.12
CA MET A 12 -32.93 9.03 -17.68
C MET A 12 -31.95 8.66 -16.55
N MET A 13 -30.66 8.99 -16.71
CA MET A 13 -29.64 8.76 -15.68
C MET A 13 -29.99 9.52 -14.38
N ASN A 14 -30.39 10.78 -14.48
CA ASN A 14 -30.82 11.57 -13.33
C ASN A 14 -32.05 10.99 -12.62
N SER A 15 -32.98 10.40 -13.39
CA SER A 15 -34.18 9.75 -12.85
C SER A 15 -33.81 8.50 -12.04
N ILE A 16 -32.91 7.65 -12.56
CA ILE A 16 -32.37 6.50 -11.83
C ILE A 16 -31.61 6.97 -10.58
N PHE A 17 -30.77 7.99 -10.72
CA PHE A 17 -29.97 8.49 -9.61
C PHE A 17 -30.84 9.02 -8.46
N LYS A 18 -31.76 9.94 -8.77
CA LYS A 18 -32.63 10.59 -7.77
C LYS A 18 -33.69 9.63 -7.23
N GLY A 19 -34.28 8.80 -8.10
CA GLY A 19 -35.37 7.89 -7.74
C GLY A 19 -34.92 6.61 -7.03
N ILE A 20 -33.72 6.11 -7.35
CA ILE A 20 -33.22 4.83 -6.83
C ILE A 20 -31.96 5.03 -5.99
N PHE A 21 -30.86 5.49 -6.59
CA PHE A 21 -29.55 5.49 -5.93
C PHE A 21 -29.55 6.27 -4.60
N VAL A 22 -30.05 7.50 -4.58
CA VAL A 22 -30.09 8.37 -3.38
C VAL A 22 -30.88 7.76 -2.22
N HIS A 23 -31.77 6.81 -2.50
CA HIS A 23 -32.53 6.09 -1.48
C HIS A 23 -31.88 4.75 -1.11
N ARG A 24 -31.25 4.06 -2.05
CA ARG A 24 -30.76 2.68 -1.88
C ARG A 24 -29.29 2.57 -1.45
N TYR A 25 -28.45 3.58 -1.66
CA TYR A 25 -27.08 3.56 -1.12
C TYR A 25 -27.04 3.49 0.43
N ARG A 26 -28.16 3.84 1.07
CA ARG A 26 -28.39 3.85 2.53
C ARG A 26 -29.51 2.89 2.97
N ASP A 27 -29.73 1.83 2.19
CA ASP A 27 -30.71 0.78 2.50
C ASP A 27 -30.41 0.11 3.85
N ALA A 28 -31.43 -0.48 4.48
CA ALA A 28 -31.24 -1.35 5.65
C ALA A 28 -30.40 -2.60 5.30
N ILE A 29 -30.56 -3.12 4.07
CA ILE A 29 -29.87 -4.32 3.57
C ILE A 29 -28.48 -3.94 3.04
N ALA A 30 -27.44 -4.59 3.55
CA ALA A 30 -26.04 -4.24 3.28
C ALA A 30 -25.62 -4.54 1.84
N GLU A 31 -26.10 -5.64 1.28
CA GLU A 31 -25.84 -6.08 -0.08
C GLU A 31 -26.37 -5.04 -1.09
N ILE A 32 -27.52 -4.42 -0.82
CA ILE A 32 -28.08 -3.36 -1.67
C ILE A 32 -27.18 -2.11 -1.61
N ARG A 33 -26.69 -1.74 -0.43
CA ARG A 33 -25.75 -0.62 -0.27
C ARG A 33 -24.45 -0.89 -1.03
N ALA A 34 -23.91 -2.11 -0.90
CA ALA A 34 -22.69 -2.54 -1.57
C ALA A 34 -22.81 -2.43 -3.10
N VAL A 35 -23.90 -2.92 -3.69
CA VAL A 35 -24.19 -2.79 -5.14
C VAL A 35 -24.23 -1.32 -5.56
N CYS A 36 -24.93 -0.47 -4.81
CA CYS A 36 -24.99 0.96 -5.14
C CYS A 36 -23.59 1.59 -5.17
N ILE A 37 -22.76 1.31 -4.17
CA ILE A 37 -21.40 1.87 -4.06
C ILE A 37 -20.47 1.35 -5.16
N GLU A 38 -20.60 0.07 -5.53
CA GLU A 38 -19.84 -0.50 -6.64
C GLU A 38 -20.17 0.22 -7.96
N GLU A 39 -21.45 0.36 -8.27
CA GLU A 39 -21.91 0.95 -9.54
C GLU A 39 -21.58 2.44 -9.67
N ILE A 40 -21.72 3.24 -8.61
CA ILE A 40 -21.30 4.64 -8.68
C ILE A 40 -19.78 4.77 -8.90
N GLY A 41 -18.98 3.83 -8.37
CA GLY A 41 -17.56 3.72 -8.67
C GLY A 41 -17.30 3.49 -10.16
N VAL A 42 -18.07 2.58 -10.77
CA VAL A 42 -18.00 2.28 -12.20
C VAL A 42 -18.36 3.51 -13.03
N TRP A 43 -19.42 4.25 -12.69
CA TRP A 43 -19.82 5.45 -13.44
C TRP A 43 -18.75 6.55 -13.38
N MET A 44 -18.18 6.79 -12.20
CA MET A 44 -17.08 7.76 -12.01
C MET A 44 -15.84 7.38 -12.82
N LYS A 45 -15.56 6.09 -12.99
CA LYS A 45 -14.44 5.62 -13.80
C LYS A 45 -14.71 5.72 -15.30
N MET A 46 -15.89 5.29 -15.75
CA MET A 46 -16.22 5.22 -17.19
C MET A 46 -16.51 6.58 -17.80
N TYR A 47 -17.10 7.51 -17.05
CA TYR A 47 -17.44 8.84 -17.53
C TYR A 47 -17.08 9.92 -16.51
N SER A 48 -15.77 10.03 -16.26
CA SER A 48 -15.21 10.88 -15.21
C SER A 48 -15.48 12.39 -15.40
N ASP A 49 -15.73 12.85 -16.61
CA ASP A 49 -16.10 14.26 -16.86
C ASP A 49 -17.48 14.63 -16.31
N ALA A 50 -18.42 13.68 -16.34
CA ALA A 50 -19.77 13.90 -15.82
C ALA A 50 -19.91 13.48 -14.35
N PHE A 51 -19.29 12.36 -13.96
CA PHE A 51 -19.55 11.72 -12.66
C PHE A 51 -18.45 11.92 -11.62
N LEU A 52 -17.18 12.12 -12.01
CA LEU A 52 -16.10 12.27 -11.03
C LEU A 52 -16.04 13.70 -10.49
N ASN A 53 -16.92 14.00 -9.54
CA ASN A 53 -16.96 15.25 -8.81
C ASN A 53 -17.58 15.05 -7.41
N ASP A 54 -17.50 16.09 -6.57
CA ASP A 54 -17.94 16.06 -5.17
C ASP A 54 -19.41 15.69 -4.99
N SER A 55 -20.27 15.96 -5.98
CA SER A 55 -21.69 15.62 -5.90
C SER A 55 -21.92 14.11 -5.85
N TYR A 56 -21.01 13.31 -6.41
CA TYR A 56 -21.04 11.85 -6.43
C TYR A 56 -20.06 11.23 -5.44
N LEU A 57 -18.82 11.73 -5.36
CA LEU A 57 -17.79 11.21 -4.46
C LEU A 57 -18.21 11.21 -2.99
N LYS A 58 -19.01 12.19 -2.55
CA LYS A 58 -19.51 12.26 -1.17
C LYS A 58 -20.23 10.99 -0.72
N TYR A 59 -20.92 10.28 -1.62
CA TYR A 59 -21.63 9.05 -1.27
C TYR A 59 -20.66 7.93 -0.93
N VAL A 60 -19.55 7.80 -1.67
CA VAL A 60 -18.48 6.86 -1.31
C VAL A 60 -17.82 7.29 0.00
N GLY A 61 -17.51 8.58 0.16
CA GLY A 61 -16.88 9.11 1.37
C GLY A 61 -17.70 8.90 2.65
N TRP A 62 -19.00 9.13 2.61
CA TRP A 62 -19.89 8.83 3.74
C TRP A 62 -19.95 7.34 4.02
N THR A 63 -19.99 6.52 2.96
CA THR A 63 -20.18 5.07 3.07
C THR A 63 -18.90 4.33 3.50
N LEU A 64 -17.73 4.97 3.49
CA LEU A 64 -16.53 4.47 4.21
C LEU A 64 -16.77 4.26 5.72
N HIS A 65 -17.82 4.85 6.28
CA HIS A 65 -18.22 4.72 7.68
C HIS A 65 -19.32 3.67 7.90
N ASP A 66 -19.65 2.86 6.89
CA ASP A 66 -20.65 1.81 7.03
C ASP A 66 -20.27 0.80 8.11
N ARG A 67 -21.27 0.25 8.80
CA ARG A 67 -21.06 -0.73 9.88
C ARG A 67 -20.64 -2.09 9.35
N GLN A 68 -21.00 -2.43 8.11
CA GLN A 68 -20.70 -3.71 7.47
C GLN A 68 -19.46 -3.60 6.60
N GLY A 69 -18.48 -4.50 6.78
CA GLY A 69 -17.22 -4.39 6.06
C GLY A 69 -17.33 -4.70 4.58
N GLU A 70 -18.29 -5.52 4.13
CA GLU A 70 -18.53 -5.72 2.70
C GLU A 70 -18.83 -4.40 1.96
N VAL A 71 -19.54 -3.48 2.63
CA VAL A 71 -19.90 -2.17 2.07
C VAL A 71 -18.65 -1.26 2.06
N ARG A 72 -17.90 -1.24 3.18
CA ARG A 72 -16.62 -0.51 3.26
C ARG A 72 -15.61 -1.01 2.21
N LEU A 73 -15.58 -2.31 1.96
CA LEU A 73 -14.72 -2.95 0.97
C LEU A 73 -15.06 -2.45 -0.45
N LYS A 74 -16.34 -2.34 -0.79
CA LYS A 74 -16.77 -1.76 -2.08
C LYS A 74 -16.36 -0.30 -2.22
N CYS A 75 -16.43 0.50 -1.15
CA CYS A 75 -15.93 1.88 -1.18
C CYS A 75 -14.43 1.92 -1.53
N LEU A 76 -13.61 1.12 -0.85
CA LEU A 76 -12.17 1.08 -1.09
C LEU A 76 -11.83 0.64 -2.51
N LYS A 77 -12.47 -0.44 -3.02
CA LYS A 77 -12.26 -0.92 -4.38
C LYS A 77 -12.70 0.08 -5.45
N ALA A 78 -13.83 0.76 -5.23
CA ALA A 78 -14.27 1.84 -6.11
C ALA A 78 -13.21 2.95 -6.17
N LEU A 79 -12.71 3.41 -5.03
CA LEU A 79 -11.66 4.43 -4.97
C LEU A 79 -10.36 3.95 -5.63
N GLN A 80 -9.87 2.75 -5.33
CA GLN A 80 -8.65 2.21 -5.96
C GLN A 80 -8.75 2.22 -7.49
N SER A 81 -9.92 1.89 -8.04
CA SER A 81 -10.15 1.90 -9.49
C SER A 81 -10.00 3.30 -10.11
N LEU A 82 -10.27 4.36 -9.35
CA LEU A 82 -10.07 5.76 -9.73
C LEU A 82 -8.61 6.18 -9.54
N TYR A 83 -7.98 5.80 -8.43
CA TYR A 83 -6.56 6.12 -8.16
C TYR A 83 -5.57 5.34 -9.03
N THR A 84 -6.01 4.32 -9.75
CA THR A 84 -5.15 3.65 -10.74
C THR A 84 -4.92 4.53 -11.96
N ASN A 85 -5.84 5.46 -12.28
CA ASN A 85 -5.67 6.42 -13.37
C ASN A 85 -5.14 7.77 -12.84
N ARG A 86 -3.85 8.04 -13.08
CA ARG A 86 -3.18 9.27 -12.62
C ARG A 86 -3.81 10.55 -13.15
N GLU A 87 -4.44 10.51 -14.32
CA GLU A 87 -5.09 11.68 -14.91
C GLU A 87 -6.30 12.17 -14.08
N LEU A 88 -6.85 11.30 -13.23
CA LEU A 88 -8.00 11.62 -12.39
C LEU A 88 -7.62 12.26 -11.04
N PHE A 89 -6.34 12.32 -10.68
CA PHE A 89 -5.93 12.78 -9.35
C PHE A 89 -6.32 14.23 -9.03
N PRO A 90 -6.23 15.19 -9.97
CA PRO A 90 -6.69 16.55 -9.68
C PRO A 90 -8.18 16.60 -9.28
N LYS A 91 -9.02 15.69 -9.78
CA LYS A 91 -10.44 15.59 -9.41
C LYS A 91 -10.66 14.89 -8.06
N LEU A 92 -9.65 14.17 -7.54
CA LEU A 92 -9.72 13.41 -6.29
C LEU A 92 -9.12 14.14 -5.10
N GLU A 93 -8.25 15.13 -5.31
CA GLU A 93 -7.46 15.79 -4.27
C GLU A 93 -8.29 16.29 -3.07
N LEU A 94 -9.38 17.01 -3.33
CA LEU A 94 -10.28 17.51 -2.28
C LEU A 94 -10.92 16.38 -1.49
N PHE A 95 -11.29 15.29 -2.17
CA PHE A 95 -11.83 14.09 -1.52
C PHE A 95 -10.76 13.42 -0.65
N THR A 96 -9.54 13.25 -1.17
CA THR A 96 -8.40 12.69 -0.42
C THR A 96 -8.18 13.48 0.85
N ASN A 97 -8.02 14.80 0.74
CA ASN A 97 -7.73 15.67 1.89
C ASN A 97 -8.83 15.60 2.94
N ARG A 98 -10.09 15.46 2.52
CA ARG A 98 -11.23 15.36 3.43
C ARG A 98 -11.34 14.00 4.13
N PHE A 99 -11.03 12.90 3.46
CA PHE A 99 -11.29 11.54 3.94
C PHE A 99 -10.00 10.74 4.26
N LYS A 100 -8.81 11.35 4.13
CA LYS A 100 -7.51 10.73 4.39
C LYS A 100 -7.48 10.02 5.74
N ASP A 101 -7.79 10.74 6.82
CA ASP A 101 -7.74 10.19 8.19
C ASP A 101 -8.63 8.97 8.33
N ARG A 102 -9.81 8.98 7.68
CA ARG A 102 -10.70 7.81 7.66
C ARG A 102 -10.07 6.66 6.89
N ILE A 103 -9.52 6.89 5.70
CA ILE A 103 -8.88 5.85 4.88
C ILE A 103 -7.69 5.23 5.62
N VAL A 104 -6.83 6.05 6.23
CA VAL A 104 -5.68 5.59 7.04
C VAL A 104 -6.17 4.79 8.24
N SER A 105 -7.21 5.24 8.95
CA SER A 105 -7.77 4.47 10.09
C SER A 105 -8.27 3.08 9.68
N MET A 106 -8.71 2.90 8.43
CA MET A 106 -9.19 1.62 7.92
C MET A 106 -8.07 0.61 7.66
N THR A 107 -6.80 1.01 7.71
CA THR A 107 -5.67 0.06 7.73
C THR A 107 -5.67 -0.83 8.97
N LEU A 108 -6.40 -0.41 10.02
CA LEU A 108 -6.70 -1.15 11.25
C LEU A 108 -8.19 -1.54 11.33
N ASP A 109 -8.87 -1.70 10.19
CA ASP A 109 -10.26 -2.13 10.18
C ASP A 109 -10.43 -3.49 10.88
N LYS A 110 -11.55 -3.65 11.59
CA LYS A 110 -11.90 -4.90 12.29
C LYS A 110 -11.96 -6.12 11.36
N GLU A 111 -12.22 -5.91 10.07
CA GLU A 111 -12.26 -6.95 9.04
C GLU A 111 -10.99 -6.87 8.20
N TYR A 112 -10.18 -7.92 8.23
CA TYR A 112 -8.85 -7.91 7.60
C TYR A 112 -8.88 -7.66 6.09
N ASP A 113 -9.89 -8.14 5.37
CA ASP A 113 -10.02 -7.88 3.92
C ASP A 113 -10.18 -6.37 3.64
N VAL A 114 -10.88 -5.65 4.51
CA VAL A 114 -11.03 -4.19 4.42
C VAL A 114 -9.69 -3.51 4.72
N ALA A 115 -8.96 -3.98 5.74
CA ALA A 115 -7.65 -3.46 6.09
C ALA A 115 -6.63 -3.60 4.95
N VAL A 116 -6.60 -4.76 4.28
CA VAL A 116 -5.74 -4.99 3.11
C VAL A 116 -6.05 -4.00 1.99
N GLU A 117 -7.33 -3.83 1.64
CA GLU A 117 -7.71 -2.89 0.58
C GLU A 117 -7.50 -1.42 0.98
N ALA A 118 -7.52 -1.09 2.27
CA ALA A 118 -7.20 0.24 2.75
C ALA A 118 -5.70 0.52 2.56
N ILE A 119 -4.82 -0.42 2.93
CA ILE A 119 -3.37 -0.28 2.73
C ILE A 119 -3.03 -0.13 1.24
N ARG A 120 -3.67 -0.92 0.38
CA ARG A 120 -3.52 -0.80 -1.09
C ARG A 120 -3.96 0.57 -1.60
N LEU A 121 -5.08 1.09 -1.10
CA LEU A 121 -5.55 2.42 -1.47
C LEU A 121 -4.57 3.52 -0.99
N VAL A 122 -4.10 3.45 0.25
CA VAL A 122 -3.08 4.36 0.79
C VAL A 122 -1.80 4.31 -0.04
N THR A 123 -1.40 3.12 -0.51
CA THR A 123 -0.27 2.92 -1.41
C THR A 123 -0.46 3.61 -2.77
N LEU A 124 -1.66 3.56 -3.34
CA LEU A 124 -1.98 4.28 -4.59
C LEU A 124 -1.97 5.80 -4.38
N ILE A 125 -2.51 6.27 -3.26
CA ILE A 125 -2.50 7.69 -2.88
C ILE A 125 -1.07 8.21 -2.76
N LEU A 126 -0.19 7.49 -2.03
CA LEU A 126 1.22 7.82 -1.89
C LEU A 126 1.90 7.99 -3.26
N HIS A 127 1.63 7.07 -4.18
CA HIS A 127 2.23 7.08 -5.51
C HIS A 127 1.73 8.23 -6.38
N GLY A 128 0.56 8.78 -6.06
CA GLY A 128 -0.04 9.88 -6.80
C GLY A 128 0.27 11.27 -6.29
N SER A 129 0.46 11.39 -4.98
CA SER A 129 0.95 12.61 -4.36
C SER A 129 1.68 12.22 -3.08
N GLU A 130 3.00 12.42 -3.07
CA GLU A 130 3.81 12.10 -1.88
C GLU A 130 3.43 12.95 -0.68
N GLU A 131 2.90 14.14 -0.91
CA GLU A 131 2.47 15.09 0.11
C GLU A 131 1.08 14.76 0.69
N ALA A 132 0.35 13.81 0.08
CA ALA A 132 -0.99 13.45 0.54
C ALA A 132 -1.00 12.71 1.89
N LEU A 133 0.13 12.11 2.30
CA LEU A 133 0.27 11.39 3.57
C LEU A 133 1.32 12.06 4.45
N SER A 134 0.99 12.26 5.71
CA SER A 134 1.96 12.72 6.71
C SER A 134 2.90 11.58 7.13
N ASN A 135 3.98 11.92 7.84
CA ASN A 135 4.89 10.92 8.40
C ASN A 135 4.17 9.99 9.40
N GLU A 136 3.31 10.54 10.25
CA GLU A 136 2.50 9.77 11.21
C GLU A 136 1.55 8.79 10.48
N ASP A 137 0.95 9.21 9.36
CA ASP A 137 0.12 8.32 8.54
C ASP A 137 0.96 7.14 8.00
N CYS A 138 2.20 7.39 7.58
CA CYS A 138 3.10 6.37 7.06
C CYS A 138 3.58 5.41 8.16
N GLU A 139 3.97 5.94 9.32
CA GLU A 139 4.42 5.15 10.49
C GLU A 139 3.36 4.16 10.95
N ASN A 140 2.09 4.59 10.99
CA ASN A 140 0.97 3.71 11.31
C ASN A 140 0.87 2.51 10.35
N VAL A 141 1.16 2.70 9.07
CA VAL A 141 1.16 1.60 8.08
C VAL A 141 2.42 0.75 8.19
N TYR A 142 3.58 1.35 8.48
CA TYR A 142 4.83 0.61 8.65
C TYR A 142 4.74 -0.43 9.76
N HIS A 143 4.10 -0.12 10.89
CA HIS A 143 3.91 -1.07 11.99
C HIS A 143 3.16 -2.34 11.55
N LEU A 144 2.34 -2.26 10.50
CA LEU A 144 1.54 -3.39 10.01
C LEU A 144 2.38 -4.46 9.32
N VAL A 145 3.65 -4.19 8.94
CA VAL A 145 4.57 -5.24 8.46
C VAL A 145 4.82 -6.32 9.52
N TYR A 146 4.47 -6.06 10.78
CA TYR A 146 4.55 -7.03 11.86
C TYR A 146 3.20 -7.68 12.20
N SER A 147 2.14 -7.40 11.45
CA SER A 147 0.81 -7.99 11.67
C SER A 147 0.85 -9.51 11.67
N ALA A 148 0.06 -10.13 12.54
CA ALA A 148 -0.12 -11.58 12.55
C ALA A 148 -0.85 -12.08 11.29
N HIS A 149 -1.70 -11.23 10.69
CA HIS A 149 -2.43 -11.56 9.47
C HIS A 149 -1.56 -11.28 8.23
N ARG A 150 -0.98 -12.34 7.64
CA ARG A 150 -0.01 -12.21 6.53
C ARG A 150 -0.49 -11.31 5.38
N PRO A 151 -1.74 -11.37 4.88
CA PRO A 151 -2.20 -10.47 3.82
C PRO A 151 -2.09 -8.98 4.17
N VAL A 152 -2.35 -8.60 5.43
CA VAL A 152 -2.17 -7.21 5.91
C VAL A 152 -0.69 -6.85 5.92
N ALA A 153 0.14 -7.75 6.43
CA ALA A 153 1.56 -7.52 6.55
C ALA A 153 2.27 -7.40 5.19
N VAL A 154 1.92 -8.24 4.21
CA VAL A 154 2.43 -8.17 2.84
C VAL A 154 1.98 -6.88 2.15
N ALA A 155 0.71 -6.49 2.30
CA ALA A 155 0.23 -5.21 1.77
C ALA A 155 1.00 -4.02 2.36
N ALA A 156 1.28 -4.05 3.66
CA ALA A 156 2.11 -3.05 4.32
C ALA A 156 3.58 -3.11 3.86
N GLY A 157 4.10 -4.30 3.55
CA GLY A 157 5.42 -4.49 2.97
C GLY A 157 5.53 -3.90 1.55
N GLU A 158 4.48 -3.99 0.74
CA GLU A 158 4.42 -3.30 -0.55
C GLU A 158 4.41 -1.77 -0.39
N PHE A 159 3.67 -1.25 0.59
CA PHE A 159 3.68 0.17 0.93
C PHE A 159 5.09 0.63 1.35
N LEU A 160 5.72 -0.11 2.27
CA LEU A 160 7.07 0.15 2.76
C LEU A 160 8.09 0.14 1.62
N HIS A 161 8.03 -0.87 0.75
CA HIS A 161 8.90 -0.98 -0.42
C HIS A 161 8.80 0.27 -1.30
N LYS A 162 7.58 0.70 -1.64
CA LYS A 162 7.38 1.87 -2.49
C LYS A 162 7.85 3.16 -1.85
N LYS A 163 7.69 3.29 -0.53
CA LYS A 163 8.05 4.51 0.19
C LYS A 163 9.56 4.62 0.44
N LEU A 164 10.23 3.52 0.78
CA LEU A 164 11.64 3.52 1.12
C LEU A 164 12.55 3.19 -0.07
N PHE A 165 12.20 2.21 -0.91
CA PHE A 165 13.12 1.68 -1.91
C PHE A 165 12.90 2.27 -3.30
N SER A 166 11.65 2.57 -3.69
CA SER A 166 11.36 3.09 -5.05
C SER A 166 11.77 4.55 -5.27
N ARG A 167 12.33 5.23 -4.26
CA ARG A 167 12.90 6.58 -4.38
C ARG A 167 14.30 6.60 -4.99
N HIS A 168 14.97 5.46 -5.03
CA HIS A 168 16.32 5.36 -5.56
C HIS A 168 16.30 5.25 -7.08
N ASP A 169 17.04 6.14 -7.74
CA ASP A 169 17.32 6.02 -9.17
C ASP A 169 18.26 4.83 -9.36
N PRO A 170 17.81 3.73 -10.01
CA PRO A 170 18.63 2.54 -10.19
C PRO A 170 19.94 2.83 -10.92
N GLN A 171 19.95 3.82 -11.83
CA GLN A 171 21.16 4.20 -12.56
C GLN A 171 22.15 4.94 -11.66
N ALA A 172 21.65 5.75 -10.73
CA ALA A 172 22.48 6.45 -9.76
C ALA A 172 23.11 5.49 -8.75
N GLU A 173 22.34 4.53 -8.22
CA GLU A 173 22.86 3.51 -7.30
C GLU A 173 23.90 2.61 -7.98
N GLU A 174 23.66 2.20 -9.23
CA GLU A 174 24.62 1.43 -10.03
C GLU A 174 25.92 2.20 -10.27
N ALA A 175 25.82 3.49 -10.60
CA ALA A 175 26.99 4.34 -10.79
C ALA A 175 27.76 4.55 -9.47
N LEU A 176 27.04 4.66 -8.34
CA LEU A 176 27.63 4.81 -7.02
C LEU A 176 28.38 3.54 -6.59
N ALA A 177 27.77 2.35 -6.76
CA ALA A 177 28.40 1.07 -6.45
C ALA A 177 29.70 0.89 -7.23
N LYS A 178 29.69 1.15 -8.55
CA LYS A 178 30.90 1.10 -9.39
C LYS A 178 31.99 2.06 -8.95
N ARG A 179 31.63 3.29 -8.57
CA ARG A 179 32.60 4.27 -8.05
C ARG A 179 33.24 3.81 -6.74
N ARG A 180 32.48 3.12 -5.90
CA ARG A 180 32.95 2.55 -4.64
C ARG A 180 33.61 1.18 -4.80
N GLY A 181 33.63 0.61 -6.00
CA GLY A 181 34.16 -0.73 -6.24
C GLY A 181 33.31 -1.85 -5.61
N ARG A 182 32.03 -1.58 -5.32
CA ARG A 182 31.07 -2.57 -4.82
C ARG A 182 30.46 -3.35 -5.97
N ASN A 183 30.15 -4.62 -5.74
CA ASN A 183 29.57 -5.48 -6.79
C ASN A 183 28.06 -5.26 -6.96
N SER A 184 27.38 -4.78 -5.91
CA SER A 184 25.92 -4.56 -5.93
C SER A 184 25.50 -3.11 -5.67
N PRO A 185 24.46 -2.60 -6.37
CA PRO A 185 23.84 -1.30 -6.08
C PRO A 185 22.96 -1.29 -4.83
N ASN A 186 22.68 -2.43 -4.21
CA ASN A 186 21.69 -2.55 -3.14
C ASN A 186 22.20 -2.11 -1.75
N GLY A 187 23.48 -1.79 -1.59
CA GLY A 187 24.08 -1.55 -0.28
C GLY A 187 23.38 -0.48 0.56
N ASN A 188 22.96 0.63 -0.07
CA ASN A 188 22.21 1.69 0.63
C ASN A 188 20.80 1.23 1.03
N LEU A 189 20.12 0.49 0.15
CA LEU A 189 18.78 -0.05 0.42
C LEU A 189 18.81 -1.05 1.59
N ILE A 190 19.83 -1.90 1.65
CA ILE A 190 20.03 -2.85 2.75
C ILE A 190 20.28 -2.10 4.07
N ARG A 191 21.10 -1.06 4.06
CA ARG A 191 21.35 -0.21 5.25
C ARG A 191 20.07 0.47 5.73
N MET A 192 19.22 0.95 4.83
CA MET A 192 17.92 1.50 5.20
C MET A 192 16.99 0.45 5.80
N LEU A 193 16.99 -0.80 5.28
CA LEU A 193 16.21 -1.89 5.87
C LEU A 193 16.69 -2.23 7.29
N VAL A 194 18.01 -2.23 7.50
CA VAL A 194 18.61 -2.40 8.84
C VAL A 194 18.17 -1.28 9.79
N LEU A 195 18.23 -0.02 9.36
CA LEU A 195 17.78 1.12 10.14
C LEU A 195 16.30 1.02 10.48
N PHE A 196 15.45 0.70 9.49
CA PHE A 196 14.02 0.50 9.70
C PHE A 196 13.76 -0.59 10.74
N PHE A 197 14.45 -1.73 10.66
CA PHE A 197 14.30 -2.81 11.64
C PHE A 197 14.67 -2.34 13.05
N LEU A 198 15.80 -1.64 13.20
CA LEU A 198 16.29 -1.13 14.48
C LEU A 198 15.40 -0.04 15.08
N GLU A 199 14.89 0.89 14.27
CA GLU A 199 14.06 2.02 14.69
C GLU A 199 12.62 1.61 14.97
N SER A 200 12.14 0.52 14.38
CA SER A 200 10.76 0.09 14.58
C SER A 200 10.45 -0.33 16.02
N GLU A 201 11.44 -0.83 16.77
CA GLU A 201 11.33 -1.26 18.19
C GLU A 201 10.12 -2.17 18.55
N LEU A 202 9.44 -2.74 17.55
CA LEU A 202 8.24 -3.58 17.75
C LEU A 202 8.55 -5.07 17.87
N HIS A 203 9.68 -5.52 17.30
CA HIS A 203 10.09 -6.91 17.30
C HIS A 203 11.59 -7.07 17.54
N GLU A 204 11.96 -8.10 18.29
CA GLU A 204 13.35 -8.44 18.57
C GLU A 204 14.04 -9.21 17.43
N HIS A 205 13.26 -9.77 16.49
CA HIS A 205 13.77 -10.63 15.41
C HIS A 205 13.15 -10.24 14.05
N ALA A 206 13.89 -10.49 12.96
CA ALA A 206 13.53 -9.96 11.64
C ALA A 206 12.56 -10.82 10.83
N ALA A 207 12.21 -12.03 11.32
CA ALA A 207 11.46 -13.03 10.55
C ALA A 207 10.15 -12.51 9.92
N TYR A 208 9.36 -11.73 10.65
CA TYR A 208 8.09 -11.19 10.16
C TYR A 208 8.27 -10.02 9.20
N LEU A 209 9.28 -9.19 9.40
CA LEU A 209 9.63 -8.10 8.48
C LEU A 209 10.08 -8.67 7.12
N VAL A 210 10.97 -9.66 7.16
CA VAL A 210 11.44 -10.37 5.96
C VAL A 210 10.28 -11.00 5.20
N ASP A 211 9.38 -11.71 5.89
CA ASP A 211 8.21 -12.32 5.24
C ASP A 211 7.27 -11.29 4.60
N SER A 212 7.06 -10.13 5.23
CA SER A 212 6.23 -9.05 4.68
C SER A 212 6.78 -8.47 3.40
N LEU A 213 8.10 -8.41 3.28
CA LEU A 213 8.80 -7.89 2.10
C LEU A 213 9.14 -8.98 1.08
N TRP A 214 8.85 -10.24 1.38
CA TRP A 214 9.31 -11.40 0.62
C TRP A 214 8.83 -11.44 -0.83
N GLU A 215 7.69 -10.82 -1.15
CA GLU A 215 7.16 -10.79 -2.51
C GLU A 215 7.56 -9.49 -3.23
N SER A 216 7.54 -8.35 -2.52
CA SER A 216 7.81 -7.03 -3.11
C SER A 216 9.29 -6.71 -3.29
N SER A 217 10.18 -7.32 -2.50
CA SER A 217 11.59 -6.92 -2.39
C SER A 217 12.58 -8.08 -2.54
N GLN A 218 12.26 -9.09 -3.37
CA GLN A 218 13.08 -10.31 -3.49
C GLN A 218 14.53 -10.05 -3.93
N GLU A 219 14.73 -9.13 -4.87
CA GLU A 219 16.05 -8.80 -5.40
C GLU A 219 16.95 -8.26 -4.28
N LEU A 220 16.40 -7.41 -3.41
CA LEU A 220 17.09 -6.87 -2.24
C LEU A 220 17.33 -7.94 -1.17
N LEU A 221 16.30 -8.72 -0.83
CA LEU A 221 16.35 -9.67 0.29
C LEU A 221 17.24 -10.88 0.02
N LYS A 222 17.48 -11.22 -1.26
CA LYS A 222 18.32 -12.35 -1.68
C LYS A 222 19.72 -11.93 -2.11
N ASP A 223 20.07 -10.65 -1.99
CA ASP A 223 21.41 -10.14 -2.29
C ASP A 223 22.39 -10.42 -1.15
N TRP A 224 22.63 -11.70 -0.88
CA TRP A 224 23.49 -12.16 0.22
C TRP A 224 24.96 -11.83 -0.02
N GLU A 225 25.38 -11.67 -1.28
CA GLU A 225 26.72 -11.20 -1.63
C GLU A 225 26.91 -9.77 -1.12
N CYS A 226 25.97 -8.86 -1.42
CA CYS A 226 26.00 -7.50 -0.90
C CYS A 226 25.92 -7.46 0.64
N MET A 227 25.06 -8.27 1.26
CA MET A 227 25.01 -8.35 2.74
C MET A 227 26.34 -8.80 3.33
N THR A 228 27.03 -9.74 2.69
CA THR A 228 28.34 -10.24 3.12
C THR A 228 29.44 -9.21 2.92
N GLU A 229 29.46 -8.51 1.79
CA GLU A 229 30.38 -7.39 1.52
C GLU A 229 30.24 -6.29 2.57
N LEU A 230 29.01 -5.93 2.92
CA LEU A 230 28.74 -4.92 3.94
C LEU A 230 29.30 -5.31 5.32
N LEU A 231 29.31 -6.60 5.68
CA LEU A 231 29.78 -7.10 6.97
C LEU A 231 31.30 -7.31 7.03
N LEU A 232 31.96 -7.59 5.90
CA LEU A 232 33.37 -8.02 5.89
C LEU A 232 34.34 -6.97 5.35
N GLU A 233 33.91 -6.17 4.38
CA GLU A 233 34.80 -5.23 3.71
C GLU A 233 34.84 -3.88 4.44
N GLU A 234 36.03 -3.28 4.52
CA GLU A 234 36.18 -1.96 5.12
C GLU A 234 35.34 -0.91 4.37
N PRO A 235 34.79 0.09 5.09
CA PRO A 235 34.05 1.17 4.46
C PRO A 235 34.96 1.95 3.50
N VAL A 236 34.48 2.15 2.28
CA VAL A 236 35.21 2.92 1.25
C VAL A 236 35.08 4.41 1.56
N GLN A 237 35.95 5.27 1.02
CA GLN A 237 35.87 6.72 1.22
C GLN A 237 34.46 7.27 0.95
N GLY A 238 33.84 7.85 1.99
CA GLY A 238 32.49 8.41 1.94
C GLY A 238 31.37 7.44 2.31
N GLU A 239 31.69 6.22 2.76
CA GLU A 239 30.75 5.33 3.45
C GLU A 239 30.91 5.42 4.97
N GLU A 240 29.79 5.44 5.68
CA GLU A 240 29.80 5.28 7.12
C GLU A 240 29.93 3.79 7.48
N ALA A 241 30.85 3.49 8.41
CA ALA A 241 30.96 2.18 9.01
C ALA A 241 29.64 1.80 9.68
N MET A 242 29.23 0.53 9.58
CA MET A 242 28.14 0.05 10.41
C MET A 242 28.59 -0.03 11.87
N SER A 243 27.70 0.33 12.78
CA SER A 243 27.89 0.05 14.20
C SER A 243 27.66 -1.44 14.49
N ASP A 244 28.20 -1.96 15.59
CA ASP A 244 27.98 -3.34 16.05
C ASP A 244 26.48 -3.72 16.12
N ARG A 245 25.62 -2.75 16.46
CA ARG A 245 24.16 -2.93 16.49
C ARG A 245 23.57 -3.09 15.09
N GLN A 246 24.05 -2.33 14.11
CA GLN A 246 23.64 -2.47 12.71
C GLN A 246 24.16 -3.77 12.09
N GLU A 247 25.40 -4.17 12.39
CA GLU A 247 25.95 -5.45 11.94
C GLU A 247 25.14 -6.63 12.48
N SER A 248 24.82 -6.62 13.79
CA SER A 248 23.99 -7.66 14.41
C SER A 248 22.60 -7.75 13.78
N ALA A 249 21.98 -6.60 13.49
CA ALA A 249 20.69 -6.53 12.80
C ALA A 249 20.77 -7.03 11.36
N LEU A 250 21.84 -6.71 10.63
CA LEU A 250 22.06 -7.21 9.26
C LEU A 250 22.24 -8.73 9.25
N ILE A 251 22.97 -9.29 10.21
CA ILE A 251 23.12 -10.74 10.37
C ILE A 251 21.75 -11.38 10.62
N GLU A 252 20.93 -10.83 11.51
CA GLU A 252 19.58 -11.34 11.80
C GLU A 252 18.66 -11.30 10.56
N LEU A 253 18.69 -10.19 9.81
CA LEU A 253 17.99 -10.06 8.53
C LEU A 253 18.47 -11.12 7.52
N MET A 254 19.78 -11.25 7.35
CA MET A 254 20.39 -12.21 6.42
C MET A 254 20.04 -13.66 6.78
N VAL A 255 20.10 -14.04 8.06
CA VAL A 255 19.71 -15.37 8.53
C VAL A 255 18.23 -15.62 8.23
N CYS A 256 17.36 -14.63 8.47
CA CYS A 256 15.94 -14.75 8.16
C CYS A 256 15.67 -14.90 6.65
N THR A 257 16.36 -14.16 5.79
CA THR A 257 16.18 -14.26 4.34
C THR A 257 16.69 -15.60 3.81
N ILE A 258 17.84 -16.09 4.29
CA ILE A 258 18.37 -17.42 3.95
C ILE A 258 17.40 -18.51 4.40
N ARG A 259 16.91 -18.46 5.64
CA ARG A 259 15.96 -19.45 6.16
C ARG A 259 14.69 -19.50 5.32
N GLN A 260 14.07 -18.34 5.03
CA GLN A 260 12.84 -18.30 4.25
C GLN A 260 13.04 -18.73 2.78
N ALA A 261 14.21 -18.45 2.19
CA ALA A 261 14.58 -18.98 0.88
C ALA A 261 14.74 -20.50 0.87
N ALA A 262 15.40 -21.06 1.90
CA ALA A 262 15.70 -22.48 1.99
C ALA A 262 14.47 -23.32 2.35
N GLU A 263 13.65 -22.86 3.29
CA GLU A 263 12.49 -23.58 3.81
C GLU A 263 11.23 -23.40 2.93
N ALA A 264 11.19 -22.34 2.11
CA ALA A 264 10.10 -22.02 1.20
C ALA A 264 8.70 -21.94 1.86
N HIS A 265 8.64 -21.62 3.15
CA HIS A 265 7.40 -21.33 3.87
C HIS A 265 7.55 -20.07 4.75
N PRO A 266 6.45 -19.33 5.00
CA PRO A 266 6.45 -18.21 5.93
C PRO A 266 6.83 -18.64 7.36
N PRO A 267 7.21 -17.69 8.23
CA PRO A 267 7.39 -17.95 9.65
C PRO A 267 6.09 -18.43 10.31
N VAL A 268 6.24 -18.99 11.52
CA VAL A 268 5.11 -19.48 12.33
C VAL A 268 4.03 -18.40 12.47
N GLY A 269 2.76 -18.79 12.34
CA GLY A 269 1.62 -17.86 12.39
C GLY A 269 1.29 -17.18 11.07
N ARG A 270 2.16 -17.25 10.05
CA ARG A 270 1.92 -16.65 8.71
C ARG A 270 1.75 -17.64 7.57
N GLY A 271 2.06 -18.91 7.80
CA GLY A 271 1.75 -19.97 6.84
C GLY A 271 0.25 -20.22 6.74
N THR A 272 -0.23 -20.54 5.54
CA THR A 272 -1.52 -21.24 5.40
C THR A 272 -1.31 -22.66 5.94
N GLY A 273 -2.19 -23.12 6.84
CA GLY A 273 -2.07 -24.44 7.47
C GLY A 273 -1.74 -25.50 6.42
N LYS A 274 -0.80 -26.41 6.74
CA LYS A 274 -0.14 -27.38 5.83
C LYS A 274 -0.98 -27.67 4.60
N ARG A 275 -0.52 -27.26 3.41
CA ARG A 275 -0.98 -27.87 2.15
C ARG A 275 -0.65 -29.36 2.25
N VAL A 276 -1.65 -30.15 2.62
CA VAL A 276 -1.62 -31.62 2.61
C VAL A 276 -1.65 -32.08 1.15
#